data_AF-A0A847CI64-F1
#
_entry.id   AF-A0A847CI64-F1
#
_cell.length_a   1.000
_cell.length_b   1.000
_cell.length_c   1.000
_cell.angle_alpha   90.00
_cell.angle_beta   90.00
_cell.angle_gamma   90.00
#
_symmetry.space_group_name_H-M   'P 1'
#
loop_
_entity.id
_entity.type
_entity.pdbx_description
1 polymer ?
#
loop_
_entity_poly.entity_id
_entity_poly.type
_entity_poly.pdbx_seq_one_letter_code
_entity_poly.pdbx_strand_id
1 'polypeptide(L)' 'MIIVNAPLRGDEIQQAVSEMEGKNIEFVKKEGMKYYFKSDNEEQDAVEIKALLKKHPRFSTIYTAVQYVK' A
#
# COMPACT_ATOMS: atom_id res chain seq x y z
N MET A 1 -11.20 -3.53 1.72
CA MET A 1 -9.90 -3.94 1.15
C MET A 1 -9.10 -2.71 0.72
N ILE A 2 -7.80 -2.64 0.99
CA ILE A 2 -6.89 -1.60 0.50
C ILE A 2 -6.26 -2.05 -0.82
N ILE A 3 -6.22 -1.18 -1.82
CA ILE A 3 -5.66 -1.43 -3.14
C ILE A 3 -4.59 -0.38 -3.41
N VAL A 4 -3.35 -0.84 -3.63
CA VAL A 4 -2.23 0.00 -4.05
C VAL A 4 -1.91 -0.30 -5.51
N ASN A 5 -2.15 0.66 -6.39
CA ASN A 5 -1.69 0.60 -7.77
C ASN A 5 -0.21 1.04 -7.82
N ALA A 6 0.66 0.08 -8.08
CA ALA A 6 2.10 0.23 -8.12
C ALA A 6 2.64 -0.32 -9.45
N PRO A 7 2.70 0.50 -10.52
CA PRO A 7 3.21 0.07 -11.82
C PRO A 7 4.71 -0.24 -11.80
N LEU A 8 5.45 0.35 -10.87
CA LEU A 8 6.88 0.15 -10.67
C LEU A 8 7.16 -0.15 -9.20
N ARG A 9 8.21 -0.94 -8.93
CA ARG A 9 8.68 -1.24 -7.57
C ARG A 9 7.61 -1.83 -6.65
N GLY A 10 6.65 -2.56 -7.21
CA GLY A 10 5.51 -3.06 -6.44
C GLY A 10 5.89 -4.07 -5.35
N ASP A 11 6.95 -4.86 -5.54
CA ASP A 11 7.45 -5.77 -4.50
C ASP A 11 8.10 -4.99 -3.33
N GLU A 12 8.84 -3.91 -3.63
CA GLU A 12 9.36 -2.99 -2.59
C GLU A 12 8.22 -2.27 -1.84
N ILE A 13 7.15 -1.90 -2.55
CA ILE A 13 5.96 -1.27 -1.97
C ILE A 13 5.19 -2.26 -1.08
N GLN A 14 5.02 -3.49 -1.54
CA GLN A 14 4.41 -4.55 -0.74
C GLN A 14 5.18 -4.75 0.56
N GLN A 15 6.50 -4.87 0.46
CA GLN A 15 7.37 -5.01 1.63
C GLN A 15 7.20 -3.83 2.59
N ALA A 16 7.30 -2.60 2.09
CA ALA A 16 7.18 -1.39 2.91
C ALA A 16 5.81 -1.27 3.60
N VAL A 17 4.73 -1.71 2.94
CA VAL A 17 3.37 -1.73 3.54
C VAL A 17 3.24 -2.83 4.58
N SER A 18 3.82 -4.01 4.35
CA SER A 18 3.81 -5.12 5.32
C SER A 18 4.71 -4.87 6.54
N GLU A 19 5.71 -4.00 6.43
CA GLU A 19 6.62 -3.62 7.52
C GLU A 19 6.09 -2.45 8.39
N MET A 20 4.87 -1.96 8.14
CA MET A 20 4.27 -0.89 8.94
C MET A 20 4.02 -1.36 10.38
N GLU A 21 4.84 -0.89 11.32
CA GLU A 21 4.71 -1.23 12.74
C GLU A 21 3.36 -0.78 13.32
N GLY A 22 2.81 -1.61 14.21
CA GLY A 22 1.56 -1.32 14.91
C GLY A 22 0.30 -1.46 14.06
N LYS A 23 0.40 -2.03 12.85
CA LYS A 23 -0.72 -2.24 11.93
C LYS A 23 -0.85 -3.70 11.53
N ASN A 24 -2.06 -4.24 11.61
CA ASN A 24 -2.38 -5.59 11.11
C ASN A 24 -2.69 -5.53 9.60
N ILE A 25 -1.72 -5.13 8.78
CA ILE A 25 -1.88 -5.07 7.32
C ILE A 25 -1.36 -6.37 6.69
N GLU A 26 -2.27 -7.17 6.16
CA GLU A 26 -1.96 -8.44 5.50
C GLU A 26 -1.98 -8.29 3.98
N PHE A 27 -0.94 -8.76 3.30
CA PHE A 27 -0.96 -8.85 1.84
C PHE A 27 -1.83 -10.02 1.38
N VAL A 28 -2.79 -9.75 0.49
CA VAL A 28 -3.78 -10.74 0.02
C VAL A 28 -3.39 -11.30 -1.33
N LYS A 29 -3.19 -10.43 -2.33
CA LYS A 29 -2.85 -10.84 -3.70
C LYS A 29 -2.32 -9.69 -4.54
N LYS A 30 -1.75 -10.05 -5.69
CA LYS A 30 -1.37 -9.14 -6.77
C LYS A 30 -2.18 -9.47 -8.03
N GLU A 31 -2.71 -8.44 -8.67
CA GLU A 31 -3.44 -8.54 -9.95
C GLU A 31 -2.94 -7.45 -10.90
N GLY A 32 -2.03 -7.83 -11.81
CA GLY A 32 -1.32 -6.88 -12.66
C GLY A 32 -0.49 -5.89 -11.84
N MET A 33 -0.85 -4.61 -11.91
CA MET A 33 -0.21 -3.51 -11.17
C MET A 33 -0.85 -3.24 -9.79
N LYS A 34 -1.93 -3.95 -9.45
CA LYS A 34 -2.68 -3.74 -8.21
C LYS A 34 -2.22 -4.73 -7.13
N TYR A 35 -1.88 -4.20 -5.98
CA TYR A 35 -1.54 -4.94 -4.76
C TYR A 35 -2.68 -4.77 -3.76
N TYR A 36 -3.18 -5.88 -3.24
CA TYR A 36 -4.35 -5.93 -2.37
C TYR A 36 -3.91 -6.23 -0.96
N PHE A 37 -4.36 -5.42 -0.01
CA PHE A 37 -4.05 -5.55 1.40
C PHE A 37 -5.33 -5.52 2.24
N LYS A 38 -5.36 -6.35 3.28
CA LYS A 38 -6.43 -6.40 4.27
C LYS A 38 -5.95 -5.74 5.56
N SER A 39 -6.83 -5.01 6.22
CA SER A 39 -6.55 -4.38 7.52
C SER A 39 -7.84 -4.35 8.36
N ASP A 40 -7.70 -4.27 9.68
CA ASP A 40 -8.79 -4.04 10.62
C ASP A 40 -9.39 -2.63 10.50
N ASN A 41 -8.60 -1.64 10.03
CA ASN A 41 -9.03 -0.24 9.84
C ASN A 41 -8.59 0.29 8.48
N GLU A 42 -9.28 -0.17 7.44
CA GLU A 42 -8.88 0.03 6.05
C GLU A 42 -8.88 1.50 5.59
N GLU A 43 -9.78 2.33 6.13
CA GLU A 43 -9.86 3.74 5.78
C GLU A 43 -8.65 4.51 6.33
N GLN A 44 -8.36 4.34 7.61
CA GLN A 44 -7.22 4.99 8.27
C GLN A 44 -5.89 4.48 7.69
N ASP A 45 -5.76 3.17 7.51
CA ASP A 45 -4.52 2.57 7.03
C ASP A 45 -4.25 2.92 5.56
N ALA A 46 -5.28 3.08 4.72
CA ALA A 46 -5.09 3.58 3.36
C ALA A 46 -4.49 5.00 3.33
N VAL A 47 -4.90 5.88 4.26
CA VAL A 47 -4.33 7.24 4.39
C VAL A 47 -2.87 7.16 4.82
N GLU A 48 -2.56 6.30 5.78
CA GLU A 48 -1.21 6.14 6.30
C GLU A 48 -0.26 5.48 5.28
N ILE A 49 -0.70 4.44 4.57
CA ILE A 49 0.02 3.84 3.45
C ILE A 49 0.33 4.91 2.40
N LYS A 50 -0.65 5.72 2.02
CA LYS A 50 -0.42 6.82 1.07
C LYS A 50 0.60 7.83 1.58
N ALA A 51 0.60 8.12 2.88
CA ALA A 51 1.57 9.02 3.50
C ALA A 51 2.99 8.41 3.54
N LEU A 52 3.10 7.12 3.88
CA LEU A 52 4.35 6.35 3.84
C LEU A 52 4.97 6.40 2.45
N LEU A 53 4.20 6.04 1.42
CA LEU A 53 4.67 6.00 0.03
C LEU A 53 5.08 7.39 -0.48
N LYS A 54 4.38 8.46 -0.08
CA LYS A 54 4.77 9.83 -0.43
C LYS A 54 6.06 10.29 0.24
N LYS A 55 6.31 9.86 1.48
CA LYS A 55 7.50 10.25 2.26
C LYS A 55 8.73 9.43 1.87
N HIS A 56 8.54 8.21 1.38
CA HIS A 56 9.62 7.32 1.05
C HIS A 56 10.38 7.82 -0.19
N PRO A 57 11.70 8.11 -0.10
CA PRO A 57 12.47 8.71 -1.21
C PRO A 57 12.44 7.89 -2.51
N ARG A 58 12.26 6.56 -2.41
CA ARG A 58 12.18 5.68 -3.57
C ARG A 58 10.81 5.64 -4.24
N PHE A 59 9.75 6.05 -3.54
CA PHE A 59 8.37 5.96 -4.01
C PHE A 59 7.75 7.33 -4.32
N SER A 60 8.29 8.40 -3.74
CA SER A 60 7.80 9.77 -3.94
C SER A 60 7.88 10.25 -5.40
N THR A 61 8.78 9.66 -6.20
CA THR A 61 9.01 10.01 -7.61
C THR A 61 8.24 9.13 -8.60
N ILE A 62 7.56 8.09 -8.13
CA ILE A 62 6.75 7.20 -8.98
C ILE A 62 5.27 7.41 -8.71
N TYR A 63 4.46 7.26 -9.76
CA TYR A 63 3.01 7.34 -9.62
C TYR A 63 2.48 6.12 -8.88
N THR A 64 1.91 6.33 -7.70
CA THR A 64 1.17 5.32 -6.93
C THR A 64 -0.22 5.82 -6.60
N ALA A 65 -1.24 4.98 -6.79
CA ALA A 65 -2.61 5.30 -6.35
C ALA A 65 -3.04 4.34 -5.24
N VAL A 66 -3.58 4.87 -4.14
CA VAL A 66 -4.10 4.08 -3.02
C VAL A 66 -5.61 4.30 -2.94
N GLN A 67 -6.36 3.21 -2.93
CA GLN A 67 -7.81 3.17 -2.83
C GLN A 67 -8.21 2.20 -1.73
N TYR A 68 -9.35 2.42 -1.07
CA TYR A 68 -9.97 1.42 -0.22
C TYR A 68 -11.38 1.13 -0.73
N VAL A 69 -11.83 -0.10 -0.58
CA VAL A 69 -13.18 -0.55 -0.97
C VAL A 69 -13.86 -1.05 0.29
N LYS A 70 -15.01 -0.46 0.64
CA LYS A 70 -15.88 -0.93 1.74
C LYS A 70 -16.52 -2.27 1.40
#